data_AF-A0A7V5VLJ3-F1
#
_entry.id   AF-A0A7V5VLJ3-F1
#
_cell.length_a   1.000
_cell.length_b   1.000
_cell.length_c   1.000
_cell.angle_alpha   90.00
_cell.angle_beta   90.00
_cell.angle_gamma   90.00
#
_symmetry.space_group_name_H-M   'P 1'
#
loop_
_entity.id
_entity.type
_entity.pdbx_description
1 polymer ?
#
loop_
_entity_poly.entity_id
_entity_poly.type
_entity_poly.pdbx_seq_one_letter_code
_entity_poly.pdbx_strand_id
1 'polypeptide(L)'
;MSVMENPALLAKVVGKWTAILGGVGVAASVAAGMWQLGVGMLLGMLAIGWATGFFVLMVRFFKPQHNPLFPRLLMLSSPIKYPLMLILAYLAAQGGAVMALGFVVGVALPLLAITGAAIREAVRRE
;
A
#
# COMPACT_ATOMS: atom_id res chain seq x y z
N MET A 1 -16.55 18.63 -1.46
CA MET A 1 -16.53 17.16 -1.57
C MET A 1 -15.43 16.65 -0.67
N SER A 2 -15.77 15.72 0.22
CA SER A 2 -14.79 15.11 1.12
C SER A 2 -13.79 14.26 0.32
N VAL A 3 -12.56 14.11 0.80
CA VAL A 3 -11.54 13.26 0.18
C VAL A 3 -12.00 11.80 0.15
N MET A 4 -12.84 11.37 1.10
CA MET A 4 -13.53 10.08 1.11
C MET A 4 -14.62 9.91 0.02
N GLU A 5 -15.29 10.99 -0.38
CA GLU A 5 -16.30 10.95 -1.46
C GLU A 5 -15.68 10.90 -2.86
N ASN A 6 -14.43 11.34 -2.98
CA ASN A 6 -13.71 11.35 -4.25
C ASN A 6 -12.51 10.39 -4.21
N PRO A 7 -12.69 9.11 -4.61
CA PRO A 7 -11.66 8.09 -4.52
C PRO A 7 -10.39 8.43 -5.31
N ALA A 8 -10.48 9.27 -6.35
CA ALA A 8 -9.33 9.76 -7.10
C ALA A 8 -8.48 10.77 -6.30
N LEU A 9 -9.12 11.62 -5.48
CA LEU A 9 -8.45 12.57 -4.59
C LEU A 9 -7.77 11.84 -3.43
N LEU A 10 -8.43 10.84 -2.82
CA LEU A 10 -7.84 9.98 -1.80
C LEU A 10 -6.59 9.26 -2.34
N ALA A 11 -6.70 8.62 -3.51
CA ALA A 11 -5.59 7.92 -4.14
C ALA A 11 -4.40 8.86 -4.44
N LYS A 12 -4.68 10.09 -4.88
CA LYS A 12 -3.64 11.09 -5.14
C LYS A 12 -2.95 11.57 -3.85
N VAL A 13 -3.71 11.82 -2.79
CA VAL A 13 -3.17 12.28 -1.50
C VAL A 13 -2.36 11.17 -0.83
N VAL A 14 -2.92 9.96 -0.73
CA VAL A 14 -2.26 8.80 -0.14
C VAL A 14 -1.04 8.42 -0.97
N GLY A 15 -1.15 8.38 -2.30
CA GLY A 15 -0.03 8.10 -3.19
C GLY A 15 1.11 9.10 -3.03
N LYS A 16 0.79 10.41 -2.96
CA LYS A 16 1.80 11.46 -2.74
C LYS A 16 2.50 11.30 -1.39
N TRP A 17 1.76 11.12 -0.30
CA TRP A 17 2.36 10.99 1.03
C TRP A 17 3.15 9.70 1.19
N THR A 18 2.66 8.59 0.64
CA THR A 18 3.38 7.31 0.63
C THR A 18 4.69 7.42 -0.16
N ALA A 19 4.67 8.10 -1.32
CA ALA A 19 5.88 8.32 -2.12
C ALA A 19 6.89 9.23 -1.41
N ILE A 20 6.43 10.29 -0.74
CA ILE A 20 7.30 11.20 0.02
C ILE A 20 7.89 10.47 1.23
N LEU A 21 7.07 9.88 2.08
CA LEU A 21 7.53 9.20 3.30
C LEU A 21 8.38 7.97 2.96
N GLY A 22 7.99 7.23 1.93
CA GLY A 22 8.74 6.11 1.39
C GLY A 22 10.09 6.53 0.83
N GLY A 23 10.12 7.55 -0.01
CA GLY A 23 11.34 8.09 -0.61
C GLY A 23 12.32 8.63 0.45
N VAL A 24 11.82 9.38 1.43
CA VAL A 24 12.62 9.88 2.56
C VAL A 24 13.14 8.73 3.41
N GLY A 25 12.28 7.75 3.74
CA GLY A 25 12.68 6.59 4.55
C GLY A 25 13.74 5.73 3.85
N VAL A 26 13.58 5.48 2.56
CA VAL A 26 14.58 4.76 1.76
C VAL A 26 15.87 5.57 1.67
N ALA A 27 15.82 6.86 1.32
CA ALA A 27 17.01 7.71 1.24
C ALA A 27 17.77 7.78 2.58
N ALA A 28 17.05 7.90 3.69
CA ALA A 28 17.63 7.88 5.04
C ALA A 28 18.29 6.54 5.36
N SER A 29 17.65 5.42 5.01
CA SER A 29 18.23 4.08 5.22
C SER A 29 19.52 3.87 4.42
N VAL A 30 19.59 4.39 3.19
CA VAL A 30 20.79 4.34 2.35
C VAL A 30 21.88 5.24 2.91
N ALA A 31 21.54 6.46 3.32
CA ALA A 31 22.48 7.41 3.93
C ALA A 31 23.07 6.89 5.26
N ALA A 32 22.31 6.10 6.01
CA ALA A 32 22.75 5.44 7.25
C ALA A 32 23.54 4.14 7.02
N GLY A 33 23.79 3.74 5.77
CA GLY A 33 24.48 2.49 5.42
C GLY A 33 23.63 1.21 5.58
N MET A 34 22.34 1.35 5.89
CA MET A 34 21.40 0.24 6.09
C MET A 34 20.66 -0.11 4.79
N TRP A 35 21.39 -0.51 3.75
CA TRP A 35 20.82 -0.80 2.42
C TRP A 35 19.70 -1.85 2.47
N GLN A 36 19.87 -2.90 3.27
CA GLN A 36 18.89 -3.98 3.46
C GLN A 36 17.55 -3.45 3.98
N LEU A 37 17.57 -2.45 4.86
CA LEU A 37 16.36 -1.82 5.38
C LEU A 37 15.62 -1.08 4.26
N GLY A 38 16.33 -0.32 3.44
CA GLY A 38 15.76 0.41 2.30
C GLY A 38 15.15 -0.51 1.25
N VAL A 39 15.84 -1.61 0.91
CA VAL A 39 15.30 -2.64 0.00
C VAL A 39 14.04 -3.27 0.58
N GLY A 40 14.06 -3.62 1.87
CA GLY A 40 12.87 -4.10 2.57
C GLY A 40 11.71 -3.13 2.45
N MET A 41 11.95 -1.83 2.72
CA MET A 41 10.93 -0.78 2.62
C MET A 41 10.32 -0.68 1.22
N LEU A 42 11.14 -0.76 0.17
CA LEU A 42 10.68 -0.78 -1.22
C LEU A 42 9.78 -1.99 -1.50
N LEU A 43 10.17 -3.19 -1.06
CA LEU A 43 9.36 -4.40 -1.22
C LEU A 43 8.01 -4.29 -0.49
N GLY A 44 8.01 -3.71 0.72
CA GLY A 44 6.79 -3.48 1.49
C GLY A 44 5.83 -2.48 0.82
N MET A 45 6.38 -1.38 0.30
CA MET A 45 5.61 -0.40 -0.47
C MET A 45 5.04 -0.99 -1.76
N LEU A 46 5.82 -1.81 -2.47
CA LEU A 46 5.36 -2.52 -3.67
C LEU A 46 4.22 -3.49 -3.35
N ALA A 47 4.28 -4.19 -2.21
CA ALA A 47 3.23 -5.11 -1.79
C ALA A 47 1.89 -4.39 -1.59
N ILE A 48 1.89 -3.24 -0.90
CA ILE A 48 0.69 -2.43 -0.73
C ILE A 48 0.25 -1.76 -2.03
N GLY A 49 1.19 -1.27 -2.83
CA GLY A 49 0.92 -0.70 -4.15
C GLY A 49 0.21 -1.71 -5.06
N TRP A 50 0.67 -2.96 -5.06
CA TRP A 50 0.01 -4.05 -5.78
C TRP A 50 -1.39 -4.34 -5.25
N ALA A 51 -1.56 -4.51 -3.94
CA ALA A 51 -2.86 -4.79 -3.34
C ALA A 51 -3.89 -3.69 -3.65
N THR A 52 -3.45 -2.43 -3.57
CA THR A 52 -4.29 -1.25 -3.86
C THR A 52 -4.58 -1.15 -5.36
N GLY A 53 -3.56 -1.29 -6.21
CA GLY A 53 -3.70 -1.25 -7.67
C GLY A 53 -4.63 -2.35 -8.19
N PHE A 54 -4.48 -3.56 -7.63
CA PHE A 54 -5.36 -4.69 -7.92
C PHE A 54 -6.81 -4.38 -7.57
N PHE A 55 -7.06 -3.81 -6.39
CA PHE A 55 -8.40 -3.40 -5.97
C PHE A 55 -8.99 -2.33 -6.90
N VAL A 56 -8.22 -1.30 -7.26
CA VAL A 56 -8.64 -0.24 -8.19
C VAL A 56 -8.96 -0.81 -9.57
N LEU A 57 -8.13 -1.72 -10.10
CA LEU A 57 -8.39 -2.43 -11.35
C LEU A 57 -9.70 -3.21 -11.29
N MET A 58 -9.92 -3.99 -10.22
CA MET A 58 -11.16 -4.74 -10.03
C MET A 58 -12.38 -3.82 -9.98
N VAL A 59 -12.34 -2.73 -9.21
CA VAL A 59 -13.45 -1.75 -9.13
C VAL A 59 -13.72 -1.12 -10.50
N ARG A 60 -12.67 -0.78 -11.25
CA ARG A 60 -12.80 -0.16 -12.59
C ARG A 60 -13.42 -1.11 -13.61
N PHE A 61 -12.99 -2.38 -13.64
CA PHE A 61 -13.47 -3.35 -14.62
C PHE A 61 -14.85 -3.91 -14.28
N PHE A 62 -15.16 -4.14 -13.00
CA PHE A 62 -16.37 -4.86 -12.61
C PHE A 62 -17.51 -3.98 -12.09
N LYS A 63 -17.28 -2.67 -11.89
CA LYS A 63 -18.30 -1.67 -11.47
C LYS A 63 -19.19 -2.18 -10.32
N PRO A 64 -18.74 -2.10 -9.06
CA PRO A 64 -19.37 -2.74 -7.89
C PRO A 64 -20.87 -2.49 -7.74
N GLN A 65 -21.33 -1.31 -8.14
CA GLN A 65 -22.73 -0.88 -8.04
C GLN A 65 -23.69 -1.62 -9.00
N HIS A 66 -23.17 -2.27 -10.04
CA HIS A 66 -23.98 -2.92 -11.09
C HIS A 66 -23.85 -4.45 -11.07
N ASN A 67 -23.00 -5.03 -10.21
CA ASN A 67 -22.77 -6.47 -10.18
C ASN A 67 -22.85 -7.06 -8.76
N PRO A 68 -23.94 -7.79 -8.42
CA PRO A 68 -24.11 -8.41 -7.11
C PRO A 68 -23.11 -9.53 -6.82
N LEU A 69 -22.38 -10.03 -7.83
CA LEU A 69 -21.33 -11.05 -7.67
C LEU A 69 -19.94 -10.45 -7.39
N PHE A 70 -19.80 -9.12 -7.40
CA PHE A 70 -18.53 -8.44 -7.20
C PHE A 70 -17.78 -8.87 -5.92
N PRO A 71 -18.44 -9.04 -4.75
CA PRO A 71 -17.76 -9.54 -3.53
C PRO A 71 -17.18 -10.94 -3.70
N ARG A 72 -17.88 -11.83 -4.42
CA ARG A 72 -17.43 -13.21 -4.69
C ARG A 72 -16.27 -13.23 -5.68
N LEU A 73 -16.29 -12.36 -6.69
CA LEU A 73 -15.18 -12.18 -7.64
C LEU A 73 -13.92 -11.60 -6.97
N LEU A 74 -14.10 -10.70 -5.99
CA LEU A 74 -13.01 -10.20 -5.14
C LEU A 74 -12.40 -11.29 -4.25
N MET A 75 -13.21 -12.23 -3.78
CA MET A 75 -12.71 -13.42 -3.09
C MET A 75 -11.98 -14.36 -4.05
N LEU A 76 -12.51 -14.60 -5.24
CA LEU A 76 -11.92 -15.47 -6.27
C LEU A 76 -10.66 -14.90 -6.93
N SER A 77 -10.38 -13.62 -6.80
CA SER A 77 -9.13 -13.01 -7.26
C SER A 77 -7.97 -13.14 -6.25
N SER A 78 -8.25 -13.68 -5.07
CA SER A 78 -7.25 -14.06 -4.07
C SER A 78 -6.08 -14.90 -4.61
N PRO A 79 -6.29 -15.92 -5.47
CA PRO A 79 -5.22 -16.71 -6.05
C PRO A 79 -4.26 -15.92 -6.94
N ILE A 80 -4.65 -14.73 -7.42
CA ILE A 80 -3.80 -13.88 -8.26
C ILE A 80 -3.07 -12.84 -7.39
N LYS A 81 -3.74 -12.30 -6.36
CA LYS A 81 -3.15 -11.25 -5.52
C LYS A 81 -2.11 -11.79 -4.53
N TYR A 82 -2.35 -12.98 -3.96
CA TYR A 82 -1.53 -13.53 -2.89
C TYR A 82 -0.17 -14.07 -3.33
N PRO A 83 0.01 -14.74 -4.49
CA PRO A 83 1.33 -15.23 -4.90
C PRO A 83 2.37 -14.11 -5.02
N LEU A 84 2.00 -12.95 -5.58
CA LEU A 84 2.94 -11.84 -5.68
C LEU A 84 3.31 -11.30 -4.29
N MET A 85 2.35 -11.17 -3.37
CA MET A 85 2.65 -10.76 -2.00
C MET A 85 3.54 -11.78 -1.28
N LEU A 86 3.32 -13.07 -1.51
CA LEU A 86 4.15 -14.15 -0.98
C LEU A 86 5.58 -14.08 -1.52
N ILE A 87 5.76 -13.83 -2.82
CA ILE A 87 7.08 -13.64 -3.44
C ILE A 87 7.79 -12.45 -2.79
N LEU A 88 7.12 -11.31 -2.65
CA LEU A 88 7.71 -10.10 -2.06
C LEU A 88 8.09 -10.32 -0.59
N ALA A 89 7.22 -10.99 0.18
CA ALA A 89 7.50 -11.32 1.58
C ALA A 89 8.63 -12.35 1.71
N TYR A 90 8.69 -13.34 0.83
CA TYR A 90 9.76 -14.34 0.79
C TYR A 90 11.11 -13.69 0.47
N LEU A 91 11.15 -12.79 -0.52
CA LEU A 91 12.33 -12.01 -0.84
C LEU A 91 12.79 -11.21 0.40
N ALA A 92 11.87 -10.51 1.06
CA ALA A 92 12.16 -9.76 2.29
C ALA A 92 12.71 -10.65 3.41
N ALA A 93 12.17 -11.86 3.60
CA ALA A 93 12.64 -12.81 4.60
C ALA A 93 14.03 -13.38 4.28
N GLN A 94 14.34 -13.61 3.00
CA GLN A 94 15.67 -14.09 2.58
C GLN A 94 16.79 -13.08 2.86
N GLY A 95 16.50 -11.77 2.83
CA GLY A 95 17.50 -10.74 3.16
C GLY A 95 17.79 -10.57 4.64
N GLY A 96 17.23 -11.43 5.50
CA GLY A 96 17.47 -11.42 6.95
C GLY A 96 16.59 -10.44 7.72
N ALA A 97 16.79 -10.39 9.04
CA ALA A 97 15.93 -9.66 9.96
C ALA A 97 15.83 -8.16 9.65
N VAL A 98 16.92 -7.53 9.22
CA VAL A 98 16.96 -6.09 8.89
C VAL A 98 16.09 -5.79 7.66
N MET A 99 16.11 -6.65 6.65
CA MET A 99 15.28 -6.47 5.45
C MET A 99 13.81 -6.75 5.74
N ALA A 100 13.51 -7.76 6.58
CA ALA A 100 12.15 -8.02 7.05
C ALA A 100 11.58 -6.84 7.85
N LEU A 101 12.39 -6.20 8.71
CA LEU A 101 11.99 -4.97 9.41
C LEU A 101 11.71 -3.84 8.43
N GLY A 102 12.57 -3.66 7.43
CA GLY A 102 12.34 -2.70 6.35
C GLY A 102 11.01 -2.96 5.64
N PHE A 103 10.69 -4.21 5.34
CA PHE A 103 9.43 -4.61 4.73
C PHE A 103 8.22 -4.22 5.59
N VAL A 104 8.26 -4.49 6.89
CA VAL A 104 7.18 -4.09 7.83
C VAL A 104 7.00 -2.58 7.84
N VAL A 105 8.10 -1.80 7.90
CA VAL A 105 8.05 -0.33 7.85
C VAL A 105 7.47 0.15 6.51
N GLY A 106 7.91 -0.44 5.39
CA GLY A 106 7.43 -0.13 4.05
C GLY A 106 5.93 -0.42 3.85
N VAL A 107 5.40 -1.45 4.51
CA VAL A 107 3.96 -1.75 4.55
C VAL A 107 3.21 -0.77 5.45
N ALA A 108 3.78 -0.39 6.59
CA ALA A 108 3.15 0.49 7.56
C ALA A 108 2.99 1.93 7.05
N LEU A 109 3.93 2.43 6.25
CA LEU A 109 3.90 3.80 5.72
C LEU A 109 2.63 4.15 4.92
N PRO A 110 2.21 3.36 3.91
CA PRO A 110 0.95 3.59 3.21
C PRO A 110 -0.26 3.53 4.16
N LEU A 111 -0.26 2.60 5.12
CA LEU A 111 -1.35 2.47 6.09
C LEU A 111 -1.47 3.72 6.95
N LEU A 112 -0.36 4.24 7.47
CA LEU A 112 -0.33 5.49 8.24
C LEU A 112 -0.79 6.68 7.38
N ALA A 113 -0.43 6.73 6.11
CA ALA A 113 -0.90 7.78 5.20
C ALA A 113 -2.43 7.72 4.99
N ILE A 114 -2.99 6.51 4.86
CA ILE A 114 -4.44 6.30 4.75
C ILE A 114 -5.14 6.67 6.06
N THR A 115 -4.65 6.18 7.19
CA THR A 115 -5.22 6.45 8.52
C THR A 115 -5.15 7.95 8.85
N GLY A 116 -4.01 8.59 8.60
CA GLY A 116 -3.85 10.03 8.82
C GLY A 116 -4.77 10.87 7.92
N ALA A 117 -4.97 10.47 6.66
CA ALA A 117 -5.93 11.11 5.78
C ALA A 117 -7.37 10.95 6.30
N ALA A 118 -7.73 9.75 6.78
CA ALA A 118 -9.05 9.48 7.35
C ALA A 118 -9.32 10.28 8.62
N ILE A 119 -8.35 10.38 9.54
CA ILE A 119 -8.46 11.17 10.77
C ILE A 119 -8.63 12.66 10.44
N ARG A 120 -7.81 13.20 9.52
CA ARG A 120 -7.90 14.60 9.10
C ARG A 120 -9.29 14.94 8.54
N GLU A 121 -9.91 14.01 7.84
CA GLU A 121 -11.25 14.18 7.30
C GLU A 121 -12.32 14.14 8.40
N ALA A 122 -12.21 13.22 9.36
CA ALA A 122 -13.12 13.13 10.49
C ALA A 122 -13.12 14.44 11.31
N VAL A 123 -11.95 14.97 11.63
CA VAL A 123 -11.78 16.24 12.37
C VAL A 123 -12.31 17.45 11.58
N ARG A 124 -12.32 17.40 10.24
CA ARG A 124 -12.84 18.50 9.41
C ARG A 124 -14.37 18.55 9.30
N ARG A 125 -15.04 17.47 9.70
CA ARG A 125 -16.50 17.33 9.65
C ARG A 125 -17.17 17.68 10.99
N GLU A 126 -16.39 17.78 12.06
CA GLU A 126 -16.76 18.39 13.34
C GLU A 126 -16.52 19.91 13.30
#